data_AF-A0A975GFA3-F1
#
_entry.id   AF-A0A975GFA3-F1
#
_cell.length_a   1.000
_cell.length_b   1.000
_cell.length_c   1.000
_cell.angle_alpha   90.00
_cell.angle_beta   90.00
_cell.angle_gamma   90.00
#
_symmetry.space_group_name_H-M   'P 1'
#
loop_
_entity.id
_entity.type
_entity.pdbx_description
1 polymer ?
#
loop_
_entity_poly.entity_id
_entity_poly.type
_entity_poly.pdbx_seq_one_letter_code
_entity_poly.pdbx_strand_id
1 'polypeptide(L)'
;MLILGFGVKREFVITPVSLWQLKESLHLLTKNLGAGEYIDGILLIVMCADSRQIEDAKKIASEELAQAQYRQLILAVPKQPVSFFDRLMQYQALVYLKKQEGSLYGESGELHEEWSIWFNDIFSQLTNDIEQLINPENRMLEYCWKGVGKADIINRRKLKDFTDEVMQDVFPHSPYIGDDKLAMDDFSRNWGYRKECRDIVFKLTKHGAAEELIKESASAPKHVINQLLMINGILSKNQAGEAVIGRPSEDQHSGAAKVWDCIDSYLKKVKKGPVSMGKMVKQLRNSPYGVKCRIMPILFAAVAHSELSLGNLSFEFSRTAKKIEKISSFENDTLEKVFISPEKYKLVYVNVSSDQNELIAGLAKVFSINLESVYLPLERVQKVGENIGAWWRGLSGYAQITENISDEAAMLRDHVFRPLAQIEPDIEKILLQDIFKEVFKIEGEAVKRQKVTQIVQPIREEFENTTEQLRNTIYSVCSSVFSDNEEEGDNGASSLSKWFHQLDEEKRNFIFHGDAGTLIAYCREGNDISESTILSIAEKITGMKTDNWSDELWLDPINEIDFTRHPQHNLLHICHL
;
A
#
# COMPACT_ATOMS: atom_id res chain seq x y z
N MET A 1 36.37 -4.09 -6.07
CA MET A 1 35.25 -3.17 -6.43
C MET A 1 35.83 -2.09 -7.33
N LEU A 2 35.61 -2.16 -8.64
CA LEU A 2 36.07 -1.16 -9.62
C LEU A 2 34.91 -0.17 -9.83
N ILE A 3 35.15 1.13 -9.63
CA ILE A 3 34.14 2.19 -9.81
C ILE A 3 34.21 2.69 -11.26
N LEU A 4 33.08 2.66 -11.96
CA LEU A 4 32.91 2.73 -13.41
C LEU A 4 32.27 4.03 -13.90
N GLY A 5 32.68 4.49 -15.09
CA GLY A 5 32.40 5.83 -15.61
C GLY A 5 31.58 5.82 -16.88
N PHE A 6 30.25 5.86 -16.74
CA PHE A 6 29.33 6.56 -17.65
C PHE A 6 27.98 6.68 -16.96
N GLY A 7 27.78 7.77 -16.23
CA GLY A 7 26.49 8.16 -15.65
C GLY A 7 25.87 7.22 -14.61
N VAL A 8 26.26 5.95 -14.47
CA VAL A 8 25.72 5.04 -13.46
C VAL A 8 26.86 4.19 -12.94
N LYS A 9 27.05 4.17 -11.62
CA LYS A 9 27.99 3.25 -10.99
C LYS A 9 27.51 1.81 -11.17
N ARG A 10 28.33 0.99 -11.82
CA ARG A 10 28.08 -0.44 -12.10
C ARG A 10 29.18 -1.29 -11.48
N GLU A 11 28.82 -2.51 -11.07
CA GLU A 11 29.73 -3.39 -10.36
C GLU A 11 29.70 -4.82 -10.91
N PHE A 12 30.89 -5.36 -11.15
CA PHE A 12 31.07 -6.78 -11.45
C PHE A 12 31.32 -7.57 -10.17
N VAL A 13 30.58 -8.66 -10.02
CA VAL A 13 30.90 -9.68 -9.01
C VAL A 13 32.00 -10.56 -9.56
N ILE A 14 33.11 -10.67 -8.82
CA ILE A 14 34.25 -11.49 -9.20
C ILE A 14 34.08 -12.87 -8.54
N THR A 15 34.15 -13.93 -9.33
CA THR A 15 33.99 -15.30 -8.81
C THR A 15 35.04 -16.22 -9.41
N PRO A 16 35.95 -16.78 -8.59
CA PRO A 16 36.85 -17.83 -9.07
C PRO A 16 36.05 -19.13 -9.29
N VAL A 17 36.33 -19.83 -10.39
CA VAL A 17 35.68 -21.09 -10.75
C VAL A 17 36.70 -22.10 -11.26
N SER A 18 36.50 -23.38 -10.99
CA SER A 18 37.27 -24.44 -11.64
C SER A 18 36.78 -24.66 -13.08
N LEU A 19 37.63 -25.26 -13.93
CA LEU A 19 37.20 -25.64 -15.28
C LEU A 19 35.98 -26.59 -15.26
N TRP A 20 35.89 -27.48 -14.27
CA TRP A 20 34.76 -28.40 -14.14
C TRP A 20 33.46 -27.65 -13.84
N GLN A 21 33.50 -26.69 -12.92
CA GLN A 21 32.34 -25.82 -12.63
C GLN A 21 31.93 -25.01 -13.86
N LEU A 22 32.91 -24.53 -14.63
CA LEU A 22 32.63 -23.83 -15.89
C LEU A 22 31.90 -24.75 -16.88
N LYS A 23 32.39 -25.98 -17.12
CA LYS A 23 31.78 -26.92 -18.08
C LYS A 23 30.37 -27.37 -17.69
N GLU A 24 30.19 -27.81 -16.44
CA GLU A 24 28.93 -28.43 -16.02
C GLU A 24 27.88 -27.40 -15.60
N SER A 25 28.32 -26.24 -15.11
CA SER A 25 27.47 -25.29 -14.41
C SER A 25 27.48 -23.89 -15.00
N LEU A 26 28.09 -23.59 -16.16
CA LEU A 26 28.04 -22.25 -16.74
C LEU A 26 26.60 -21.73 -16.83
N HIS A 27 25.70 -22.55 -17.37
CA HIS A 27 24.28 -22.20 -17.43
C HIS A 27 23.66 -22.01 -16.03
N LEU A 28 24.02 -22.79 -15.01
CA LEU A 28 23.50 -22.62 -13.64
C LEU A 28 24.06 -21.38 -12.93
N LEU A 29 25.35 -21.11 -13.11
CA LEU A 29 26.07 -19.94 -12.61
C LEU A 29 25.45 -18.65 -13.16
N THR A 30 24.79 -18.71 -14.32
CA THR A 30 24.19 -17.54 -14.97
C THR A 30 22.66 -17.56 -15.03
N LYS A 31 22.00 -18.72 -14.85
CA LYS A 31 20.52 -18.90 -14.94
C LYS A 31 19.77 -18.00 -13.97
N ASN A 32 20.41 -17.71 -12.83
CA ASN A 32 19.97 -16.71 -11.86
C ASN A 32 21.18 -15.85 -11.49
N LEU A 33 21.71 -15.05 -12.43
CA LEU A 33 22.70 -14.00 -12.12
C LEU A 33 22.30 -13.27 -10.82
N GLY A 34 22.99 -13.57 -9.72
CA GLY A 34 22.73 -13.03 -8.37
C GLY A 34 21.86 -13.83 -7.42
N ALA A 35 21.48 -15.08 -7.75
CA ALA A 35 20.71 -15.98 -6.88
C ALA A 35 19.41 -15.35 -6.32
N GLY A 36 18.83 -14.37 -7.01
CA GLY A 36 17.66 -13.59 -6.57
C GLY A 36 17.98 -12.12 -6.27
N GLU A 37 19.24 -11.78 -6.02
CA GLU A 37 19.74 -10.42 -5.96
C GLU A 37 20.11 -9.91 -7.37
N TYR A 38 20.11 -8.60 -7.54
CA TYR A 38 20.47 -7.99 -8.81
C TYR A 38 21.97 -7.80 -8.93
N ILE A 39 22.51 -8.17 -10.09
CA ILE A 39 23.92 -8.04 -10.42
C ILE A 39 24.04 -7.37 -11.81
N ASP A 40 24.96 -6.41 -11.94
CA ASP A 40 25.22 -5.76 -13.23
C ASP A 40 25.99 -6.69 -14.17
N GLY A 41 27.04 -7.36 -13.69
CA GLY A 41 27.78 -8.37 -14.42
C GLY A 41 28.61 -9.29 -13.54
N ILE A 42 29.11 -10.38 -14.11
CA ILE A 42 30.00 -11.34 -13.43
C ILE A 42 31.32 -11.44 -14.19
N LEU A 43 32.41 -11.40 -13.44
CA LEU A 43 33.75 -11.74 -13.90
C LEU A 43 34.16 -13.09 -13.31
N LEU A 44 34.16 -14.12 -14.15
CA LEU A 44 34.59 -15.47 -13.77
C LEU A 44 36.08 -15.62 -14.00
N ILE A 45 36.84 -15.93 -12.95
CA ILE A 45 38.28 -16.23 -13.05
C ILE A 45 38.45 -17.74 -13.07
N VAL A 46 38.91 -18.29 -14.19
CA VAL A 46 39.00 -19.75 -14.38
C VAL A 46 40.33 -20.27 -13.83
N MET A 47 40.26 -21.09 -12.79
CA MET A 47 41.45 -21.68 -12.16
C MET A 47 41.85 -22.93 -12.97
N CYS A 48 42.98 -22.85 -13.68
CA CYS A 48 43.48 -23.92 -14.55
C CYS A 48 44.79 -24.49 -14.02
N ALA A 49 44.84 -25.81 -13.77
CA ALA A 49 46.02 -26.50 -13.23
C ALA A 49 47.06 -26.90 -14.27
N ASP A 50 46.68 -26.92 -15.55
CA ASP A 50 47.55 -27.35 -16.64
C ASP A 50 47.17 -26.64 -17.95
N SER A 51 48.05 -26.75 -18.96
CA SER A 51 47.85 -26.09 -20.26
C SER A 51 46.62 -26.59 -21.02
N ARG A 52 46.22 -27.85 -20.83
CA ARG A 52 45.04 -28.42 -21.48
C ARG A 52 43.77 -27.80 -20.93
N GLN A 53 43.73 -27.55 -19.61
CA GLN A 53 42.61 -26.84 -18.98
C GLN A 53 42.48 -25.39 -19.48
N ILE A 54 43.60 -24.73 -19.75
CA ILE A 54 43.62 -23.39 -20.34
C ILE A 54 43.03 -23.40 -21.75
N GLU A 55 43.44 -24.35 -22.59
CA GLU A 55 42.88 -24.51 -23.95
C GLU A 55 41.38 -24.79 -23.92
N ASP A 56 40.92 -25.69 -23.05
CA ASP A 56 39.51 -25.98 -22.86
C ASP A 56 38.72 -24.74 -22.39
N ALA A 57 39.26 -23.97 -21.46
CA ALA A 57 38.64 -22.73 -20.98
C ALA A 57 38.52 -21.68 -22.10
N LYS A 58 39.56 -21.53 -22.93
CA LYS A 58 39.54 -20.65 -24.10
C LYS A 58 38.52 -21.10 -25.14
N LYS A 59 38.39 -22.41 -25.36
CA LYS A 59 37.39 -22.98 -26.27
C LYS A 59 35.98 -22.62 -25.81
N ILE A 60 35.65 -22.86 -24.54
CA ILE A 60 34.36 -22.46 -23.93
C ILE A 60 34.14 -20.95 -24.08
N ALA A 61 35.17 -20.15 -23.80
CA ALA A 61 35.10 -18.70 -23.94
C ALA A 61 34.84 -18.24 -25.38
N SER A 62 35.30 -18.98 -26.39
CA SER A 62 35.07 -18.65 -27.80
C SER A 62 33.73 -19.15 -28.35
N GLU A 63 33.30 -20.34 -27.94
CA GLU A 63 32.13 -21.04 -28.50
C GLU A 63 30.84 -20.71 -27.73
N GLU A 64 30.87 -20.70 -26.40
CA GLU A 64 29.68 -20.55 -25.57
C GLU A 64 29.35 -19.10 -25.25
N LEU A 65 30.35 -18.28 -24.91
CA LEU A 65 30.16 -16.87 -24.54
C LEU A 65 29.67 -15.97 -25.70
N ALA A 66 29.68 -16.45 -26.94
CA ALA A 66 29.09 -15.75 -28.08
C ALA A 66 27.55 -15.64 -27.99
N GLN A 67 26.91 -16.49 -27.17
CA GLN A 67 25.46 -16.49 -27.04
C GLN A 67 24.93 -15.27 -26.27
N ALA A 68 23.76 -14.78 -26.68
CA ALA A 68 23.18 -13.53 -26.13
C ALA A 68 22.89 -13.58 -24.62
N GLN A 69 22.64 -14.78 -24.06
CA GLN A 69 22.37 -14.95 -22.62
C GLN A 69 23.59 -14.68 -21.72
N TYR A 70 24.81 -14.69 -22.28
CA TYR A 70 26.06 -14.48 -21.53
C TYR A 70 26.63 -13.08 -21.70
N ARG A 71 25.86 -12.11 -22.20
CA ARG A 71 26.36 -10.73 -22.43
C ARG A 71 26.88 -10.02 -21.17
N GLN A 72 26.39 -10.40 -20.00
CA GLN A 72 26.81 -9.86 -18.70
C GLN A 72 28.03 -10.57 -18.10
N LEU A 73 28.60 -11.55 -18.81
CA LEU A 73 29.65 -12.42 -18.32
C LEU A 73 30.99 -12.11 -18.99
N ILE A 74 32.02 -11.91 -18.18
CA ILE A 74 33.41 -11.89 -18.64
C ILE A 74 34.11 -13.12 -18.08
N LEU A 75 34.85 -13.84 -18.92
CA LEU A 75 35.77 -14.89 -18.48
C LEU A 75 37.18 -14.34 -18.43
N ALA A 76 37.90 -14.56 -17.34
CA ALA A 76 39.33 -14.35 -17.24
C ALA A 76 40.03 -15.71 -17.19
N VAL A 77 40.76 -16.04 -18.23
CA VAL A 77 41.48 -17.31 -18.39
C VAL A 77 42.97 -17.06 -18.18
N PRO A 78 43.66 -17.85 -17.34
CA PRO A 78 45.09 -17.67 -17.12
C PRO A 78 45.89 -18.08 -18.35
N LYS A 79 46.98 -17.36 -18.61
CA LYS A 79 47.89 -17.63 -19.73
C LYS A 79 48.88 -18.76 -19.44
N GLN A 80 49.08 -19.07 -18.17
CA GLN A 80 49.93 -20.15 -17.69
C GLN A 80 49.21 -20.90 -16.56
N PRO A 81 49.55 -22.18 -16.31
CA PRO A 81 48.98 -22.93 -15.21
C PRO A 81 49.11 -22.21 -13.87
N VAL A 82 48.03 -22.19 -13.09
CA VAL A 82 48.01 -21.58 -11.76
C VAL A 82 48.86 -22.45 -10.83
N SER A 83 49.89 -21.85 -10.22
CA SER A 83 50.94 -22.59 -9.50
C SER A 83 50.66 -22.83 -8.01
N PHE A 84 49.63 -22.22 -7.44
CA PHE A 84 49.40 -22.21 -5.99
C PHE A 84 48.36 -23.22 -5.48
N PHE A 85 47.99 -24.22 -6.30
CA PHE A 85 47.05 -25.27 -5.87
C PHE A 85 47.55 -26.08 -4.67
N ASP A 86 48.85 -26.37 -4.60
CA ASP A 86 49.44 -27.09 -3.45
C ASP A 86 49.30 -26.28 -2.16
N ARG A 87 49.55 -24.97 -2.23
CA ARG A 87 49.35 -24.06 -1.09
C ARG A 87 47.88 -23.96 -0.69
N LEU A 88 46.96 -23.96 -1.66
CA LEU A 88 45.52 -23.96 -1.38
C LEU A 88 45.12 -25.24 -0.64
N MET A 89 45.69 -26.39 -1.01
CA MET A 89 45.47 -27.67 -0.33
C MET A 89 46.02 -27.64 1.10
N GLN A 90 47.22 -27.08 1.31
CA GLN A 90 47.80 -26.90 2.65
C GLN A 90 46.91 -26.00 3.53
N TYR A 91 46.40 -24.90 2.99
CA TYR A 91 45.45 -24.04 3.68
C TYR A 91 44.18 -24.80 4.08
N GLN A 92 43.60 -25.56 3.15
CA GLN A 92 42.41 -26.39 3.44
C GLN A 92 42.69 -27.44 4.52
N ALA A 93 43.86 -28.08 4.49
CA ALA A 93 44.30 -29.02 5.52
C ALA A 93 44.41 -28.36 6.89
N LEU A 94 44.99 -27.15 6.98
CA LEU A 94 45.08 -26.39 8.24
C LEU A 94 43.70 -25.98 8.78
N VAL A 95 42.79 -25.53 7.90
CA VAL A 95 41.40 -25.22 8.30
C VAL A 95 40.67 -26.48 8.79
N TYR A 96 40.89 -27.61 8.12
CA TYR A 96 40.32 -28.90 8.51
C TYR A 96 40.84 -29.36 9.87
N LEU A 97 42.16 -29.30 10.11
CA LEU A 97 42.79 -29.68 11.37
C LEU A 97 42.23 -28.86 12.54
N LYS A 98 42.14 -27.53 12.41
CA LYS A 98 41.53 -26.68 13.45
C LYS A 98 40.09 -27.06 13.75
N LYS A 99 39.32 -27.47 12.73
CA LYS A 99 37.92 -27.84 12.87
C LYS A 99 37.72 -29.21 13.52
N GLN A 100 38.51 -30.21 13.14
CA GLN A 100 38.32 -31.59 13.59
C GLN A 100 39.09 -31.92 14.87
N GLU A 101 40.26 -31.30 15.05
CA GLU A 101 41.15 -31.50 16.19
C GLU A 101 41.25 -30.21 17.01
N GLY A 102 40.09 -29.59 17.28
CA GLY A 102 40.00 -28.30 17.97
C GLY A 102 40.56 -28.31 19.40
N SER A 103 40.66 -29.47 20.05
CA SER A 103 41.34 -29.61 21.35
C SER A 103 42.85 -29.41 21.27
N LEU A 104 43.46 -29.61 20.10
CA LEU A 104 44.90 -29.40 19.86
C LEU A 104 45.17 -28.09 19.13
N TYR A 105 44.40 -27.76 18.09
CA TYR A 105 44.70 -26.62 17.20
C TYR A 105 43.67 -25.46 17.29
N GLY A 106 42.58 -25.64 18.04
CA GLY A 106 41.59 -24.59 18.30
C GLY A 106 42.14 -23.50 19.24
N GLU A 107 41.36 -22.46 19.51
CA GLU A 107 41.83 -21.26 20.25
C GLU A 107 42.31 -21.55 21.67
N SER A 108 41.91 -22.67 22.27
CA SER A 108 42.37 -23.13 23.59
C SER A 108 43.22 -24.40 23.53
N GLY A 109 43.65 -24.81 22.33
CA GLY A 109 44.44 -26.02 22.12
C GLY A 109 45.93 -25.82 22.35
N GLU A 110 46.62 -26.90 22.75
CA GLU A 110 48.04 -26.87 23.12
C GLU A 110 48.97 -26.49 21.95
N LEU A 111 48.56 -26.71 20.70
CA LEU A 111 49.31 -26.43 19.47
C LEU A 111 48.74 -25.25 18.69
N HIS A 112 47.95 -24.39 19.34
CA HIS A 112 47.29 -23.26 18.69
C HIS A 112 48.27 -22.24 18.12
N GLU A 113 49.34 -21.95 18.87
CA GLU A 113 50.34 -20.94 18.47
C GLU A 113 51.10 -21.40 17.22
N GLU A 114 51.54 -22.65 17.18
CA GLU A 114 52.21 -23.25 16.02
C GLU A 114 51.29 -23.29 14.79
N TRP A 115 50.03 -23.73 14.99
CA TRP A 115 49.02 -23.71 13.93
C TRP A 115 48.80 -22.30 13.39
N SER A 116 48.70 -21.30 14.28
CA SER A 116 48.46 -19.91 13.90
C SER A 116 49.62 -19.35 13.07
N ILE A 117 50.86 -19.68 13.42
CA ILE A 117 52.05 -19.31 12.63
C ILE A 117 51.96 -19.92 11.23
N TRP A 118 51.71 -21.23 11.12
CA TRP A 118 51.60 -21.90 9.82
C TRP A 118 50.42 -21.37 8.99
N PHE A 119 49.27 -21.17 9.62
CA PHE A 119 48.10 -20.64 8.97
C PHE A 119 48.35 -19.24 8.41
N ASN A 120 48.93 -18.34 9.21
CA ASN A 120 49.21 -16.97 8.79
C ASN A 120 50.26 -16.90 7.68
N ASP A 121 51.30 -17.76 7.71
CA ASP A 121 52.30 -17.83 6.63
C ASP A 121 51.66 -18.29 5.32
N ILE A 122 50.96 -19.44 5.33
CA ILE A 122 50.27 -19.96 4.14
C ILE A 122 49.22 -18.97 3.62
N PHE A 123 48.45 -18.34 4.52
CA PHE A 123 47.45 -17.34 4.15
C PHE A 123 48.08 -16.12 3.49
N SER A 124 49.21 -15.63 4.01
CA SER A 124 49.93 -14.49 3.44
C SER A 124 50.50 -14.81 2.06
N GLN A 125 51.09 -16.01 1.90
CA GLN A 125 51.60 -16.48 0.61
C GLN A 125 50.46 -16.62 -0.42
N LEU A 126 49.34 -17.23 -0.04
CA LEU A 126 48.17 -17.37 -0.91
C LEU A 126 47.56 -16.01 -1.29
N THR A 127 47.51 -15.08 -0.36
CA THR A 127 47.02 -13.72 -0.63
C THR A 127 47.90 -13.05 -1.69
N ASN A 128 49.21 -13.13 -1.54
CA ASN A 128 50.17 -12.60 -2.52
C ASN A 128 50.02 -13.29 -3.89
N ASP A 129 49.88 -14.61 -3.93
CA ASP A 129 49.70 -15.36 -5.18
C ASP A 129 48.40 -14.96 -5.91
N ILE A 130 47.30 -14.84 -5.17
CA ILE A 130 46.00 -14.42 -5.72
C ILE A 130 46.09 -12.98 -6.22
N GLU A 131 46.69 -12.07 -5.44
CA GLU A 131 46.91 -10.68 -5.86
C GLU A 131 47.73 -10.59 -7.14
N GLN A 132 48.76 -11.43 -7.27
CA GLN A 132 49.57 -11.50 -8.48
C GLN A 132 48.74 -11.95 -9.69
N LEU A 133 47.90 -12.97 -9.52
CA LEU A 133 47.04 -13.48 -10.59
C LEU A 133 46.02 -12.43 -11.06
N ILE A 134 45.34 -11.77 -10.12
CA ILE A 134 44.22 -10.86 -10.44
C ILE A 134 44.68 -9.45 -10.84
N ASN A 135 45.90 -9.04 -10.50
CA ASN A 135 46.40 -7.72 -10.88
C ASN A 135 46.63 -7.65 -12.40
N PRO A 136 45.89 -6.82 -13.15
CA PRO A 136 46.01 -6.77 -14.61
C PRO A 136 47.41 -6.37 -15.10
N GLU A 137 48.21 -5.69 -14.27
CA GLU A 137 49.58 -5.28 -14.56
C GLU A 137 50.53 -6.47 -14.76
N ASN A 138 50.26 -7.58 -14.09
CA ASN A 138 51.04 -8.81 -14.23
C ASN A 138 50.69 -9.58 -15.50
N ARG A 139 49.61 -9.18 -16.20
CA ARG A 139 49.18 -9.73 -17.50
C ARG A 139 49.02 -11.26 -17.52
N MET A 140 48.76 -11.87 -16.36
CA MET A 140 48.63 -13.32 -16.19
C MET A 140 47.29 -13.85 -16.73
N LEU A 141 46.29 -12.97 -16.85
CA LEU A 141 44.95 -13.30 -17.34
C LEU A 141 44.74 -12.76 -18.76
N GLU A 142 43.99 -13.52 -19.56
CA GLU A 142 43.36 -13.11 -20.80
C GLU A 142 41.85 -12.99 -20.55
N TYR A 143 41.27 -11.83 -20.85
CA TYR A 143 39.85 -11.57 -20.61
C TYR A 143 39.05 -11.79 -21.89
N CYS A 144 37.96 -12.53 -21.82
CA CYS A 144 37.14 -12.91 -22.95
C CYS A 144 35.69 -12.44 -22.74
N TRP A 145 35.10 -11.86 -23.78
CA TRP A 145 33.69 -11.45 -23.82
C TRP A 145 33.13 -11.62 -25.23
N LYS A 146 31.88 -12.08 -25.35
CA LYS A 146 31.19 -12.35 -26.63
C LYS A 146 31.98 -13.26 -27.59
N GLY A 147 32.69 -14.25 -27.06
CA GLY A 147 33.52 -15.13 -27.90
C GLY A 147 34.92 -14.61 -28.20
N VAL A 148 35.28 -13.38 -27.77
CA VAL A 148 36.51 -12.70 -28.21
C VAL A 148 37.43 -12.42 -27.03
N GLY A 149 38.69 -12.85 -27.15
CA GLY A 149 39.77 -12.50 -26.22
C GLY A 149 40.27 -11.06 -26.40
N LYS A 150 40.44 -10.34 -25.31
CA LYS A 150 40.95 -8.97 -25.24
C LYS A 150 42.40 -9.00 -24.74
N ALA A 151 43.33 -8.71 -25.65
CA ALA A 151 44.77 -8.78 -25.37
C ALA A 151 45.36 -7.48 -24.77
N ASP A 152 44.61 -6.37 -24.80
CA ASP A 152 45.09 -5.01 -24.46
C ASP A 152 44.83 -4.60 -23.01
N ILE A 153 44.30 -5.51 -22.18
CA ILE A 153 44.06 -5.26 -20.75
C ILE A 153 45.37 -5.42 -19.97
N ILE A 154 46.12 -4.33 -19.90
CA ILE A 154 47.47 -4.29 -19.32
C ILE A 154 47.55 -3.63 -17.94
N ASN A 155 46.46 -3.03 -17.46
CA ASN A 155 46.40 -2.35 -16.16
C ASN A 155 44.94 -2.20 -15.70
N ARG A 156 44.76 -1.76 -14.45
CA ARG A 156 43.43 -1.58 -13.84
C ARG A 156 42.55 -0.60 -14.61
N ARG A 157 43.12 0.45 -15.21
CA ARG A 157 42.37 1.43 -16.02
C ARG A 157 41.80 0.79 -17.28
N LYS A 158 42.57 -0.02 -17.99
CA LYS A 158 42.07 -0.74 -19.18
C LYS A 158 41.02 -1.78 -18.83
N LEU A 159 41.17 -2.48 -17.71
CA LEU A 159 40.13 -3.39 -17.22
C LEU A 159 38.85 -2.62 -16.90
N LYS A 160 38.98 -1.44 -16.27
CA LYS A 160 37.88 -0.52 -15.99
C LYS A 160 37.15 -0.10 -17.28
N ASP A 161 37.89 0.43 -18.25
CA ASP A 161 37.36 0.87 -19.55
C ASP A 161 36.65 -0.29 -20.28
N PHE A 162 37.21 -1.51 -20.18
CA PHE A 162 36.59 -2.70 -20.76
C PHE A 162 35.28 -3.08 -20.06
N THR A 163 35.24 -3.07 -18.72
CA THR A 163 33.99 -3.32 -17.99
C THR A 163 32.93 -2.24 -18.25
N ASP A 164 33.34 -0.98 -18.51
CA ASP A 164 32.46 0.10 -18.96
C ASP A 164 31.86 -0.20 -20.34
N GLU A 165 32.68 -0.63 -21.31
CA GLU A 165 32.25 -1.08 -22.65
C GLU A 165 31.19 -2.19 -22.55
N VAL A 166 31.43 -3.19 -21.69
CA VAL A 166 30.48 -4.30 -21.48
C VAL A 166 29.16 -3.79 -20.92
N MET A 167 29.19 -2.93 -19.91
CA MET A 167 27.97 -2.41 -19.28
C MET A 167 27.15 -1.52 -20.22
N GLN A 168 27.79 -0.73 -21.06
CA GLN A 168 27.12 0.10 -22.07
C GLN A 168 26.39 -0.76 -23.12
N ASP A 169 27.00 -1.86 -23.55
CA ASP A 169 26.38 -2.77 -24.52
C ASP A 169 25.23 -3.58 -23.90
N VAL A 170 25.37 -3.99 -22.64
CA VAL A 170 24.34 -4.75 -21.92
C VAL A 170 23.15 -3.86 -21.58
N PHE A 171 23.39 -2.63 -21.12
CA PHE A 171 22.36 -1.71 -20.63
C PHE A 171 22.29 -0.40 -21.44
N PRO A 172 22.07 -0.46 -22.76
CA PRO A 172 22.08 0.72 -23.62
C PRO A 172 20.91 1.66 -23.35
N HIS A 173 19.92 1.26 -22.55
CA HIS A 173 18.74 2.06 -22.20
C HIS A 173 18.75 2.52 -20.74
N SER A 174 19.93 2.55 -20.11
CA SER A 174 20.04 3.06 -18.76
C SER A 174 19.96 4.60 -18.73
N PRO A 175 19.19 5.19 -17.81
CA PRO A 175 19.19 6.63 -17.62
C PRO A 175 20.50 7.06 -16.96
N TYR A 176 20.87 8.33 -17.12
CA TYR A 176 22.02 8.90 -16.43
C TYR A 176 21.70 9.12 -14.94
N ILE A 177 22.65 8.89 -14.04
CA ILE A 177 22.54 9.05 -12.58
C ILE A 177 23.82 9.71 -12.07
N GLY A 178 23.85 11.03 -12.05
CA GLY A 178 25.10 11.77 -11.82
C GLY A 178 25.66 11.74 -10.39
N ASP A 179 25.08 10.95 -9.49
CA ASP A 179 25.60 10.73 -8.14
C ASP A 179 25.68 9.22 -7.81
N ASP A 180 26.87 8.77 -7.41
CA ASP A 180 27.14 7.38 -7.05
C ASP A 180 26.22 6.84 -5.94
N LYS A 181 25.78 7.71 -5.01
CA LYS A 181 24.86 7.29 -3.93
C LYS A 181 23.48 6.97 -4.48
N LEU A 182 23.05 7.64 -5.56
CA LEU A 182 21.78 7.34 -6.24
C LEU A 182 21.89 6.07 -7.10
N ALA A 183 23.09 5.77 -7.62
CA ALA A 183 23.35 4.62 -8.48
C ALA A 183 23.49 3.27 -7.72
N MET A 184 23.29 3.24 -6.41
CA MET A 184 23.32 2.01 -5.61
C MET A 184 22.00 1.25 -5.68
N ASP A 185 22.06 -0.06 -5.43
CA ASP A 185 20.94 -0.98 -5.62
C ASP A 185 20.38 -1.57 -4.31
N ASP A 186 20.37 -0.78 -3.24
CA ASP A 186 19.88 -1.18 -1.92
C ASP A 186 18.95 -0.12 -1.32
N PHE A 187 17.92 -0.59 -0.61
CA PHE A 187 17.06 0.24 0.25
C PHE A 187 17.33 -0.01 1.75
N SER A 188 18.18 -0.98 2.12
CA SER A 188 18.32 -1.44 3.51
C SER A 188 19.16 -0.52 4.38
N ARG A 189 20.05 0.30 3.80
CA ARG A 189 20.92 1.22 4.55
C ARG A 189 20.25 2.57 4.74
N ASN A 190 20.50 3.25 5.86
CA ASN A 190 20.22 4.69 5.94
C ASN A 190 21.28 5.40 5.07
N TRP A 191 20.85 6.01 3.97
CA TRP A 191 21.75 6.63 3.00
C TRP A 191 21.36 8.10 2.82
N GLY A 192 22.36 8.95 2.61
CA GLY A 192 22.26 10.40 2.81
C GLY A 192 21.29 11.18 1.91
N TYR A 193 20.59 10.54 0.96
CA TYR A 193 19.49 11.17 0.21
C TYR A 193 18.14 10.44 0.34
N ARG A 194 18.01 9.46 1.24
CA ARG A 194 16.78 8.64 1.32
C ARG A 194 15.56 9.50 1.63
N LYS A 195 15.69 10.43 2.58
CA LYS A 195 14.62 11.37 2.95
C LYS A 195 14.29 12.29 1.79
N GLU A 196 15.29 12.86 1.15
CA GLU A 196 15.16 13.77 0.02
C GLU A 196 14.46 13.10 -1.16
N CYS A 197 14.77 11.83 -1.43
CA CYS A 197 14.11 11.06 -2.47
C CYS A 197 12.63 10.82 -2.17
N ARG A 198 12.27 10.52 -0.91
CA ARG A 198 10.87 10.42 -0.46
C ARG A 198 10.13 11.74 -0.61
N ASP A 199 10.76 12.84 -0.21
CA ASP A 199 10.17 14.18 -0.31
C ASP A 199 9.97 14.59 -1.77
N ILE A 200 10.93 14.31 -2.66
CA ILE A 200 10.79 14.54 -4.12
C ILE A 200 9.65 13.68 -4.70
N VAL A 201 9.58 12.40 -4.32
CA VAL A 201 8.49 11.51 -4.73
C VAL A 201 7.14 12.08 -4.32
N PHE A 202 7.01 12.53 -3.08
CA PHE A 202 5.76 13.11 -2.59
C PHE A 202 5.41 14.42 -3.28
N LYS A 203 6.39 15.27 -3.62
CA LYS A 203 6.14 16.46 -4.46
C LYS A 203 5.60 16.08 -5.83
N LEU A 204 6.15 15.03 -6.45
CA LEU A 204 5.70 14.51 -7.74
C LEU A 204 4.27 13.97 -7.73
N THR A 205 3.66 13.69 -6.57
CA THR A 205 2.25 13.29 -6.51
C THR A 205 1.27 14.47 -6.47
N LYS A 206 1.75 15.72 -6.40
CA LYS A 206 0.91 16.91 -6.22
C LYS A 206 0.76 17.74 -7.49
N HIS A 207 -0.31 18.51 -7.59
CA HIS A 207 -0.44 19.54 -8.62
C HIS A 207 0.68 20.60 -8.52
N GLY A 208 1.20 21.04 -9.65
CA GLY A 208 2.27 22.05 -9.70
C GLY A 208 3.68 21.54 -9.38
N ALA A 209 3.87 20.21 -9.30
CA ALA A 209 5.15 19.59 -8.93
C ALA A 209 6.34 20.10 -9.75
N ALA A 210 6.16 20.31 -11.06
CA ALA A 210 7.23 20.79 -11.94
C ALA A 210 7.81 22.13 -11.46
N GLU A 211 6.93 23.07 -11.11
CA GLU A 211 7.30 24.40 -10.66
C GLU A 211 7.93 24.35 -9.26
N GLU A 212 7.37 23.54 -8.36
CA GLU A 212 7.92 23.34 -7.02
C GLU A 212 9.33 22.74 -7.06
N LEU A 213 9.56 21.72 -7.89
CA LEU A 213 10.85 21.04 -8.00
C LEU A 213 11.91 21.91 -8.67
N ILE A 214 11.57 22.70 -9.70
CA ILE A 214 12.53 23.63 -10.32
C ILE A 214 12.94 24.76 -9.36
N LYS A 215 12.03 25.20 -8.49
CA LYS A 215 12.27 26.25 -7.49
C LYS A 215 12.91 25.74 -6.20
N GLU A 216 13.20 24.45 -6.08
CA GLU A 216 13.83 23.88 -4.90
C GLU A 216 15.15 24.61 -4.55
N SER A 217 15.24 25.08 -3.31
CA SER A 217 16.35 25.89 -2.84
C SER A 217 17.25 25.13 -1.87
N ALA A 218 16.73 24.09 -1.21
CA ALA A 218 17.53 23.26 -0.31
C ALA A 218 18.58 22.45 -1.09
N SER A 219 19.84 22.52 -0.65
CA SER A 219 21.00 21.99 -1.39
C SER A 219 20.86 20.50 -1.72
N ALA A 220 20.49 19.66 -0.73
CA ALA A 220 20.42 18.21 -0.90
C ALA A 220 19.31 17.75 -1.89
N PRO A 221 18.03 18.13 -1.75
CA PRO A 221 17.01 17.76 -2.73
C PRO A 221 17.26 18.38 -4.10
N LYS A 222 17.74 19.63 -4.17
CA LYS A 222 18.13 20.26 -5.44
C LYS A 222 19.22 19.46 -6.16
N HIS A 223 20.21 18.95 -5.43
CA HIS A 223 21.24 18.09 -6.00
C HIS A 223 20.65 16.81 -6.59
N VAL A 224 19.77 16.10 -5.87
CA VAL A 224 19.09 14.90 -6.39
C VAL A 224 18.28 15.21 -7.66
N ILE A 225 17.50 16.30 -7.64
CA ILE A 225 16.70 16.75 -8.80
C ILE A 225 17.60 17.02 -10.00
N ASN A 226 18.74 17.70 -9.81
CA ASN A 226 19.69 17.99 -10.88
C ASN A 226 20.34 16.71 -11.44
N GLN A 227 20.80 15.82 -10.56
CA GLN A 227 21.55 14.61 -10.93
C GLN A 227 20.69 13.48 -11.47
N LEU A 228 19.36 13.59 -11.41
CA LEU A 228 18.43 12.58 -11.91
C LEU A 228 17.36 13.13 -12.84
N LEU A 229 16.60 14.16 -12.46
CA LEU A 229 15.46 14.63 -13.26
C LEU A 229 15.88 15.61 -14.36
N MET A 230 16.68 16.64 -14.03
CA MET A 230 17.06 17.66 -15.02
C MET A 230 18.08 17.15 -16.04
N ILE A 231 19.12 16.43 -15.58
CA ILE A 231 20.16 15.89 -16.48
C ILE A 231 19.64 14.86 -17.49
N ASN A 232 18.50 14.23 -17.21
CA ASN A 232 17.82 13.30 -18.12
C ASN A 232 16.68 13.97 -18.91
N GLY A 233 16.49 15.28 -18.80
CA GLY A 233 15.42 16.00 -19.51
C GLY A 233 14.00 15.63 -19.06
N ILE A 234 13.84 14.98 -17.90
CA ILE A 234 12.53 14.63 -17.33
C ILE A 234 11.86 15.89 -16.77
N LEU A 235 12.64 16.71 -16.06
CA LEU A 235 12.21 18.02 -15.56
C LEU A 235 12.95 19.10 -16.34
N SER A 236 12.21 19.95 -17.04
CA SER A 236 12.79 21.01 -17.88
C SER A 236 11.90 22.23 -17.94
N LYS A 237 12.36 23.30 -18.61
CA LYS A 237 11.51 24.44 -18.98
C LYS A 237 11.12 24.32 -20.44
N ASN A 238 9.84 24.52 -20.74
CA ASN A 238 9.36 24.57 -22.12
C ASN A 238 9.81 25.87 -22.82
N GLN A 239 9.43 26.05 -24.09
CA GLN A 239 9.78 27.25 -24.87
C GLN A 239 9.20 28.54 -24.28
N ALA A 240 8.09 28.46 -23.55
CA ALA A 240 7.49 29.59 -22.83
C ALA A 240 8.16 29.87 -21.48
N GLY A 241 9.15 29.06 -21.08
CA GLY A 241 9.87 29.19 -19.80
C GLY A 241 9.17 28.54 -18.60
N GLU A 242 8.05 27.84 -18.82
CA GLU A 242 7.27 27.16 -17.78
C GLU A 242 7.91 25.81 -17.43
N ALA A 243 7.93 25.48 -16.14
CA ALA A 243 8.40 24.20 -15.67
C ALA A 243 7.48 23.06 -16.13
N VAL A 244 8.06 22.02 -16.71
CA VAL A 244 7.33 20.84 -17.19
C VAL A 244 8.02 19.55 -16.73
N ILE A 245 7.21 18.57 -16.33
CA ILE A 245 7.62 17.17 -16.18
C ILE A 245 7.09 16.44 -17.40
N GLY A 246 7.97 15.79 -18.16
CA GLY A 246 7.55 15.14 -19.39
C GLY A 246 8.56 14.14 -19.93
N ARG A 247 8.14 13.44 -20.98
CA ARG A 247 8.99 12.46 -21.68
C ARG A 247 10.24 13.17 -22.23
N PRO A 248 11.44 12.68 -21.90
CA PRO A 248 12.68 13.21 -22.46
C PRO A 248 12.77 13.07 -23.99
N SER A 249 13.58 13.93 -24.61
CA SER A 249 13.96 13.78 -26.02
C SER A 249 14.79 12.52 -26.22
N GLU A 250 14.41 11.69 -27.19
CA GLU A 250 15.10 10.43 -27.48
C GLU A 250 16.50 10.67 -28.07
N ASP A 251 16.68 11.76 -28.82
CA ASP A 251 17.96 12.12 -29.44
C ASP A 251 19.01 12.56 -28.42
N GLN A 252 18.58 13.18 -27.32
CA GLN A 252 19.46 13.71 -26.27
C GLN A 252 19.58 12.79 -25.06
N HIS A 253 18.50 12.09 -24.72
CA HIS A 253 18.37 11.31 -23.48
C HIS A 253 17.73 9.95 -23.74
N SER A 254 18.27 9.19 -24.71
CA SER A 254 17.69 7.92 -25.17
C SER A 254 17.36 6.95 -24.04
N GLY A 255 18.28 6.73 -23.09
CA GLY A 255 18.05 5.83 -21.96
C GLY A 255 16.87 6.23 -21.10
N ALA A 256 16.79 7.51 -20.71
CA ALA A 256 15.68 8.03 -19.92
C ALA A 256 14.35 7.99 -20.69
N ALA A 257 14.37 8.29 -22.00
CA ALA A 257 13.19 8.18 -22.86
C ALA A 257 12.68 6.73 -22.95
N LYS A 258 13.58 5.74 -23.09
CA LYS A 258 13.21 4.32 -23.12
C LYS A 258 12.66 3.83 -21.78
N VAL A 259 13.24 4.26 -20.66
CA VAL A 259 12.69 3.96 -19.32
C VAL A 259 11.32 4.59 -19.13
N TRP A 260 11.15 5.85 -19.57
CA TRP A 260 9.86 6.53 -19.56
C TRP A 260 8.81 5.73 -20.33
N ASP A 261 9.10 5.34 -21.57
CA ASP A 261 8.21 4.55 -22.41
C ASP A 261 7.86 3.20 -21.80
N CYS A 262 8.84 2.56 -21.15
CA CYS A 262 8.62 1.31 -20.43
C CYS A 262 7.59 1.52 -19.32
N ILE A 263 7.76 2.51 -18.44
CA ILE A 263 6.83 2.79 -17.34
C ILE A 263 5.45 3.22 -17.88
N ASP A 264 5.42 4.12 -18.86
CA ASP A 264 4.17 4.59 -19.49
C ASP A 264 3.37 3.44 -20.13
N SER A 265 4.04 2.44 -20.69
CA SER A 265 3.37 1.25 -21.20
C SER A 265 2.63 0.45 -20.12
N TYR A 266 3.15 0.44 -18.88
CA TYR A 266 2.49 -0.17 -17.73
C TYR A 266 1.33 0.70 -17.24
N LEU A 267 1.48 2.03 -17.24
CA LEU A 267 0.40 2.95 -16.91
C LEU A 267 -0.78 2.81 -17.88
N LYS A 268 -0.51 2.69 -19.18
CA LYS A 268 -1.55 2.40 -20.20
C LYS A 268 -2.23 1.05 -20.00
N LYS A 269 -1.49 0.03 -19.57
CA LYS A 269 -2.06 -1.29 -19.24
C LYS A 269 -2.93 -1.22 -17.99
N VAL A 270 -2.57 -0.41 -16.99
CA VAL A 270 -3.32 -0.33 -15.74
C VAL A 270 -4.73 0.21 -15.93
N LYS A 271 -4.94 1.08 -16.94
CA LYS A 271 -6.27 1.55 -17.34
C LYS A 271 -7.19 0.43 -17.83
N LYS A 272 -6.65 -0.74 -18.18
CA LYS A 272 -7.40 -1.93 -18.62
C LYS A 272 -7.58 -2.97 -17.52
N GLY A 273 -6.90 -2.83 -16.38
CA GLY A 273 -6.96 -3.73 -15.25
C GLY A 273 -5.68 -3.75 -14.41
N PRO A 274 -5.71 -4.33 -13.20
CA PRO A 274 -4.56 -4.33 -12.29
C PRO A 274 -3.28 -4.91 -12.90
N VAL A 275 -2.13 -4.26 -12.64
CA VAL A 275 -0.82 -4.69 -13.17
C VAL A 275 0.17 -4.98 -12.04
N SER A 276 0.87 -6.11 -12.12
CA SER A 276 1.89 -6.50 -11.13
C SER A 276 3.10 -5.54 -11.17
N MET A 277 3.46 -5.00 -10.00
CA MET A 277 4.66 -4.17 -9.85
C MET A 277 5.94 -5.00 -10.00
N GLY A 278 5.95 -6.25 -9.54
CA GLY A 278 7.06 -7.19 -9.72
C GLY A 278 7.48 -7.35 -11.19
N LYS A 279 6.51 -7.50 -12.10
CA LYS A 279 6.79 -7.57 -13.55
C LYS A 279 7.45 -6.32 -14.09
N MET A 280 6.96 -5.14 -13.70
CA MET A 280 7.51 -3.85 -14.13
C MET A 280 8.94 -3.66 -13.62
N VAL A 281 9.16 -3.89 -12.32
CA VAL A 281 10.49 -3.76 -11.70
C VAL A 281 11.48 -4.75 -12.32
N LYS A 282 11.08 -6.01 -12.50
CA LYS A 282 11.93 -7.01 -13.17
C LYS A 282 12.32 -6.59 -14.59
N GLN A 283 11.38 -6.03 -15.35
CA GLN A 283 11.66 -5.54 -16.70
C GLN A 283 12.64 -4.35 -16.69
N LEU A 284 12.46 -3.39 -15.78
CA LEU A 284 13.34 -2.22 -15.66
C LEU A 284 14.73 -2.58 -15.15
N ARG A 285 14.87 -3.62 -14.32
CA ARG A 285 16.17 -4.09 -13.84
C ARG A 285 16.94 -4.85 -14.92
N ASN A 286 16.26 -5.64 -15.73
CA ASN A 286 16.94 -6.45 -16.75
C ASN A 286 17.49 -5.61 -17.91
N SER A 287 18.44 -6.20 -18.66
CA SER A 287 18.86 -5.67 -19.96
C SER A 287 17.63 -5.50 -20.88
N PRO A 288 17.51 -4.39 -21.63
CA PRO A 288 18.52 -3.35 -21.89
C PRO A 288 18.54 -2.16 -20.91
N TYR A 289 17.74 -2.15 -19.83
CA TYR A 289 17.52 -0.95 -19.01
C TYR A 289 18.48 -0.83 -17.81
N GLY A 290 18.60 -1.89 -17.01
CA GLY A 290 19.50 -1.89 -15.87
C GLY A 290 19.15 -0.90 -14.75
N VAL A 291 17.91 -0.43 -14.62
CA VAL A 291 17.57 0.63 -13.66
C VAL A 291 17.79 0.15 -12.22
N LYS A 292 18.43 0.99 -11.41
CA LYS A 292 18.75 0.72 -10.00
C LYS A 292 17.55 1.04 -9.09
N CYS A 293 17.39 0.25 -8.03
CA CYS A 293 16.26 0.35 -7.11
C CYS A 293 16.04 1.76 -6.53
N ARG A 294 17.08 2.42 -6.02
CA ARG A 294 16.97 3.69 -5.27
C ARG A 294 16.27 4.81 -6.04
N ILE A 295 16.41 4.83 -7.37
CA ILE A 295 15.84 5.89 -8.21
C ILE A 295 14.49 5.51 -8.83
N MET A 296 14.11 4.23 -8.83
CA MET A 296 12.85 3.79 -9.44
C MET A 296 11.61 4.51 -8.88
N PRO A 297 11.48 4.76 -7.56
CA PRO A 297 10.34 5.52 -7.04
C PRO A 297 10.19 6.91 -7.67
N ILE A 298 11.30 7.63 -7.83
CA ILE A 298 11.31 8.98 -8.42
C ILE A 298 10.94 8.90 -9.91
N LEU A 299 11.56 7.98 -10.66
CA LEU A 299 11.28 7.82 -12.08
C LEU A 299 9.82 7.43 -12.32
N PHE A 300 9.29 6.49 -11.54
CA PHE A 300 7.89 6.11 -11.61
C PHE A 300 6.97 7.29 -11.30
N ALA A 301 7.22 8.02 -10.20
CA ALA A 301 6.41 9.17 -9.83
C ALA A 301 6.44 10.28 -10.90
N ALA A 302 7.58 10.49 -11.55
CA ALA A 302 7.68 11.47 -12.63
C ALA A 302 6.88 11.07 -13.88
N VAL A 303 6.94 9.80 -14.29
CA VAL A 303 6.18 9.29 -15.44
C VAL A 303 4.68 9.27 -15.13
N ALA A 304 4.32 8.86 -13.91
CA ALA A 304 2.94 8.76 -13.45
C ALA A 304 2.38 10.09 -12.90
N HIS A 305 3.14 11.19 -12.97
CA HIS A 305 2.83 12.45 -12.31
C HIS A 305 1.41 12.95 -12.61
N SER A 306 0.98 12.93 -13.88
CA SER A 306 -0.36 13.37 -14.26
C SER A 306 -1.45 12.56 -13.54
N GLU A 307 -1.34 11.24 -13.53
CA GLU A 307 -2.32 10.35 -12.91
C GLU A 307 -2.24 10.35 -11.38
N LEU A 308 -1.04 10.47 -10.81
CA LEU A 308 -0.83 10.61 -9.37
C LEU A 308 -1.41 11.92 -8.85
N SER A 309 -1.16 13.02 -9.56
CA SER A 309 -1.71 14.35 -9.22
C SER A 309 -3.22 14.45 -9.37
N LEU A 310 -3.84 13.50 -10.07
CA LEU A 310 -5.29 13.37 -10.19
C LEU A 310 -5.86 12.32 -9.24
N GLY A 311 -5.01 11.65 -8.43
CA GLY A 311 -5.44 10.55 -7.56
C GLY A 311 -6.01 9.35 -8.32
N ASN A 312 -5.65 9.17 -9.59
CA ASN A 312 -6.19 8.09 -10.43
C ASN A 312 -5.47 6.76 -10.25
N LEU A 313 -4.44 6.70 -9.42
CA LEU A 313 -3.66 5.49 -9.16
C LEU A 313 -3.79 5.09 -7.70
N SER A 314 -3.80 3.79 -7.46
CA SER A 314 -3.74 3.16 -6.14
C SER A 314 -2.95 1.86 -6.21
N PHE A 315 -2.62 1.29 -5.05
CA PHE A 315 -1.99 -0.03 -4.97
C PHE A 315 -2.87 -1.03 -4.22
N GLU A 316 -3.01 -2.21 -4.78
CA GLU A 316 -3.51 -3.39 -4.06
C GLU A 316 -2.32 -4.14 -3.46
N PHE A 317 -2.40 -4.43 -2.16
CA PHE A 317 -1.41 -5.16 -1.39
C PHE A 317 -2.03 -6.44 -0.83
N SER A 318 -1.45 -7.59 -1.17
CA SER A 318 -1.91 -8.88 -0.66
C SER A 318 -1.14 -9.26 0.61
N ARG A 319 -1.77 -9.15 1.79
CA ARG A 319 -1.19 -9.70 3.05
C ARG A 319 -1.24 -11.23 3.06
N THR A 320 -2.33 -11.79 2.55
CA THR A 320 -2.59 -13.23 2.40
C THR A 320 -3.47 -13.45 1.17
N ALA A 321 -3.57 -14.69 0.67
CA ALA A 321 -4.35 -15.02 -0.53
C ALA A 321 -5.84 -14.61 -0.49
N LYS A 322 -6.39 -14.28 0.69
CA LYS A 322 -7.79 -13.88 0.89
C LYS A 322 -7.98 -12.42 1.37
N LYS A 323 -6.92 -11.70 1.75
CA LYS A 323 -7.03 -10.32 2.25
C LYS A 323 -6.17 -9.38 1.39
N ILE A 324 -6.84 -8.63 0.54
CA ILE A 324 -6.27 -7.57 -0.28
C ILE A 324 -6.57 -6.25 0.43
N GLU A 325 -5.52 -5.53 0.81
CA GLU A 325 -5.62 -4.16 1.33
C GLU A 325 -5.35 -3.19 0.18
N LYS A 326 -6.08 -2.08 0.13
CA LYS A 326 -5.90 -1.06 -0.89
C LYS A 326 -5.25 0.18 -0.27
N ILE A 327 -4.20 0.66 -0.91
CA ILE A 327 -3.49 1.88 -0.55
C ILE A 327 -3.93 2.95 -1.55
N SER A 328 -4.87 3.78 -1.10
CA SER A 328 -5.43 4.91 -1.86
C SER A 328 -4.72 6.23 -1.54
N SER A 329 -4.09 6.34 -0.36
CA SER A 329 -3.29 7.51 0.03
C SER A 329 -1.79 7.30 -0.22
N PHE A 330 -1.15 8.28 -0.84
CA PHE A 330 0.29 8.30 -1.09
C PHE A 330 1.01 9.10 -0.02
N GLU A 331 1.49 8.41 1.02
CA GLU A 331 2.41 8.96 2.00
C GLU A 331 3.84 9.06 1.44
N ASN A 332 4.73 9.80 2.12
CA ASN A 332 6.11 10.05 1.66
C ASN A 332 6.92 8.76 1.41
N ASP A 333 6.57 7.63 2.04
CA ASP A 333 7.30 6.37 1.90
C ASP A 333 6.54 5.29 1.12
N THR A 334 5.31 5.55 0.65
CA THR A 334 4.44 4.57 -0.02
C THR A 334 5.14 3.94 -1.22
N LEU A 335 5.66 4.75 -2.16
CA LEU A 335 6.34 4.20 -3.34
C LEU A 335 7.64 3.48 -2.97
N GLU A 336 8.39 3.96 -1.97
CA GLU A 336 9.59 3.25 -1.53
C GLU A 336 9.24 1.84 -1.02
N LYS A 337 8.20 1.70 -0.20
CA LYS A 337 7.70 0.39 0.27
C LYS A 337 7.30 -0.52 -0.89
N VAL A 338 6.64 0.04 -1.91
CA VAL A 338 6.25 -0.70 -3.13
C VAL A 338 7.49 -1.20 -3.88
N PHE A 339 8.49 -0.36 -4.11
CA PHE A 339 9.71 -0.75 -4.84
C PHE A 339 10.67 -1.64 -4.02
N ILE A 340 10.57 -1.65 -2.68
CA ILE A 340 11.28 -2.61 -1.82
C ILE A 340 10.70 -4.02 -1.94
N SER A 341 9.38 -4.16 -2.11
CA SER A 341 8.70 -5.47 -2.17
C SER A 341 7.69 -5.55 -3.31
N PRO A 342 8.11 -5.33 -4.58
CA PRO A 342 7.19 -5.12 -5.70
C PRO A 342 6.32 -6.34 -6.02
N GLU A 343 6.75 -7.54 -5.65
CA GLU A 343 5.97 -8.77 -5.83
C GLU A 343 4.67 -8.81 -5.02
N LYS A 344 4.57 -8.00 -3.95
CA LYS A 344 3.38 -7.95 -3.09
C LYS A 344 2.31 -6.96 -3.57
N TYR A 345 2.63 -6.14 -4.58
CA TYR A 345 1.78 -5.02 -5.00
C TYR A 345 1.31 -5.16 -6.45
N LYS A 346 0.07 -4.73 -6.67
CA LYS A 346 -0.47 -4.45 -8.00
C LYS A 346 -0.83 -2.97 -8.09
N LEU A 347 -0.44 -2.32 -9.17
CA LEU A 347 -0.92 -0.99 -9.52
C LEU A 347 -2.35 -1.10 -10.05
N VAL A 348 -3.22 -0.18 -9.62
CA VAL A 348 -4.62 -0.12 -10.03
C VAL A 348 -4.95 1.30 -10.46
N TYR A 349 -5.65 1.42 -11.58
CA TYR A 349 -6.19 2.68 -12.06
C TYR A 349 -7.62 2.84 -11.55
N VAL A 350 -7.92 3.98 -10.92
CA VAL A 350 -9.26 4.32 -10.50
C VAL A 350 -9.66 5.59 -11.23
N ASN A 351 -10.62 5.48 -12.13
CA ASN A 351 -11.17 6.62 -12.84
C ASN A 351 -12.40 7.12 -12.08
N VAL A 352 -12.32 8.31 -11.48
CA VAL A 352 -13.53 8.96 -10.93
C VAL A 352 -14.19 9.76 -12.05
N SER A 353 -15.30 9.24 -12.58
CA SER A 353 -16.07 9.88 -13.65
C SER A 353 -16.66 11.24 -13.22
N SER A 354 -17.14 12.03 -14.18
CA SER A 354 -17.86 13.27 -13.87
C SER A 354 -19.09 13.00 -12.99
N ASP A 355 -19.85 11.95 -13.30
CA ASP A 355 -21.04 11.56 -12.54
C ASP A 355 -20.68 11.14 -11.10
N GLN A 356 -19.57 10.42 -10.94
CA GLN A 356 -19.04 10.06 -9.62
C GLN A 356 -18.62 11.30 -8.83
N ASN A 357 -17.96 12.27 -9.46
CA ASN A 357 -17.61 13.53 -8.79
C ASN A 357 -18.85 14.34 -8.37
N GLU A 358 -19.87 14.41 -9.22
CA GLU A 358 -21.14 15.08 -8.91
C GLU A 358 -21.89 14.39 -7.76
N LEU A 359 -21.86 13.05 -7.71
CA LEU A 359 -22.40 12.25 -6.61
C LEU A 359 -21.66 12.54 -5.31
N ILE A 360 -20.33 12.48 -5.31
CA ILE A 360 -19.50 12.76 -4.12
C ILE A 360 -19.72 14.19 -3.63
N ALA A 361 -19.81 15.18 -4.53
CA ALA A 361 -20.10 16.57 -4.17
C ALA A 361 -21.53 16.76 -3.63
N GLY A 362 -22.49 15.95 -4.09
CA GLY A 362 -23.86 15.92 -3.60
C GLY A 362 -23.95 15.35 -2.18
N LEU A 363 -23.34 14.18 -1.97
CA LEU A 363 -23.22 13.55 -0.65
C LEU A 363 -22.48 14.45 0.34
N ALA A 364 -21.35 15.03 -0.05
CA ALA A 364 -20.62 15.96 0.81
C ALA A 364 -21.46 17.16 1.23
N LYS A 365 -22.34 17.65 0.35
CA LYS A 365 -23.28 18.72 0.69
C LYS A 365 -24.32 18.26 1.72
N VAL A 366 -24.93 17.09 1.51
CA VAL A 366 -25.95 16.54 2.40
C VAL A 366 -25.39 16.29 3.79
N PHE A 367 -24.16 15.79 3.91
CA PHE A 367 -23.54 15.47 5.20
C PHE A 367 -22.64 16.61 5.75
N SER A 368 -22.72 17.82 5.19
CA SER A 368 -21.94 18.99 5.63
C SER A 368 -20.42 18.75 5.69
N ILE A 369 -19.89 17.96 4.74
CA ILE A 369 -18.48 17.57 4.67
C ILE A 369 -17.70 18.62 3.87
N ASN A 370 -16.66 19.18 4.48
CA ASN A 370 -15.77 20.11 3.79
C ASN A 370 -14.78 19.36 2.88
N LEU A 371 -15.01 19.47 1.57
CA LEU A 371 -14.10 19.04 0.52
C LEU A 371 -13.27 20.23 0.04
N GLU A 372 -12.06 20.35 0.54
CA GLU A 372 -11.10 21.33 0.05
C GLU A 372 -10.77 21.06 -1.42
N SER A 373 -10.55 22.13 -2.19
CA SER A 373 -10.18 22.01 -3.61
C SER A 373 -8.86 21.27 -3.82
N VAL A 374 -8.00 21.24 -2.79
CA VAL A 374 -6.71 20.55 -2.76
C VAL A 374 -6.84 19.03 -2.76
N TYR A 375 -7.95 18.47 -2.23
CA TYR A 375 -8.12 17.02 -2.16
C TYR A 375 -8.28 16.40 -3.54
N LEU A 376 -7.58 15.30 -3.74
CA LEU A 376 -7.68 14.49 -4.95
C LEU A 376 -9.04 13.76 -5.02
N PRO A 377 -9.55 13.42 -6.21
CA PRO A 377 -10.81 12.70 -6.39
C PRO A 377 -11.00 11.51 -5.45
N LEU A 378 -10.02 10.60 -5.33
CA LEU A 378 -10.12 9.46 -4.41
C LEU A 378 -10.11 9.86 -2.93
N GLU A 379 -9.32 10.85 -2.55
CA GLU A 379 -9.31 11.35 -1.16
C GLU A 379 -10.68 11.93 -0.78
N ARG A 380 -11.35 12.61 -1.73
CA ARG A 380 -12.72 13.08 -1.54
C ARG A 380 -13.70 11.92 -1.33
N VAL A 381 -13.58 10.86 -2.12
CA VAL A 381 -14.39 9.64 -1.98
C VAL A 381 -14.20 9.03 -0.59
N GLN A 382 -12.95 8.84 -0.17
CA GLN A 382 -12.61 8.30 1.16
C GLN A 382 -13.18 9.16 2.28
N LYS A 383 -12.93 10.48 2.24
CA LYS A 383 -13.42 11.43 3.24
C LYS A 383 -14.94 11.43 3.34
N VAL A 384 -15.64 11.35 2.20
CA VAL A 384 -17.11 11.26 2.19
C VAL A 384 -17.57 9.95 2.82
N GLY A 385 -17.01 8.81 2.43
CA GLY A 385 -17.39 7.51 2.98
C GLY A 385 -17.16 7.39 4.48
N GLU A 386 -16.00 7.84 4.97
CA GLU A 386 -15.66 7.83 6.40
C GLU A 386 -16.64 8.65 7.24
N ASN A 387 -17.01 9.85 6.76
CA ASN A 387 -17.93 10.74 7.47
C ASN A 387 -19.37 10.20 7.45
N ILE A 388 -19.82 9.61 6.32
CA ILE A 388 -21.13 8.95 6.25
C ILE A 388 -21.18 7.74 7.19
N GLY A 389 -20.13 6.89 7.18
CA GLY A 389 -20.04 5.75 8.08
C GLY A 389 -19.95 6.15 9.56
N ALA A 390 -19.33 7.30 9.87
CA ALA A 390 -19.32 7.87 11.22
C ALA A 390 -20.69 8.44 11.62
N TRP A 391 -21.36 9.16 10.72
CA TRP A 391 -22.73 9.65 10.93
C TRP A 391 -23.70 8.49 11.21
N TRP A 392 -23.68 7.44 10.38
CA TRP A 392 -24.55 6.27 10.56
C TRP A 392 -24.35 5.62 11.94
N ARG A 393 -23.09 5.41 12.35
CA ARG A 393 -22.75 4.86 13.68
C ARG A 393 -23.16 5.77 14.83
N GLY A 394 -23.31 7.07 14.58
CA GLY A 394 -23.75 8.06 15.57
C GLY A 394 -25.27 8.10 15.78
N LEU A 395 -26.06 7.46 14.91
CA LEU A 395 -27.52 7.34 15.09
C LEU A 395 -27.86 6.42 16.28
N SER A 396 -29.09 6.55 16.80
CA SER A 396 -29.62 5.65 17.82
C SER A 396 -29.71 4.21 17.29
N GLY A 397 -29.68 3.23 18.21
CA GLY A 397 -29.84 1.82 17.87
C GLY A 397 -31.16 1.57 17.13
N TYR A 398 -32.25 2.22 17.57
CA TYR A 398 -33.56 2.16 16.92
C TYR A 398 -33.51 2.63 15.46
N ALA A 399 -32.95 3.82 15.20
CA ALA A 399 -32.82 4.35 13.84
C ALA A 399 -32.00 3.44 12.91
N GLN A 400 -31.05 2.68 13.45
CA GLN A 400 -30.22 1.76 12.65
C GLN A 400 -30.90 0.45 12.28
N ILE A 401 -31.94 0.03 13.02
CA ILE A 401 -32.57 -1.28 12.85
C ILE A 401 -34.04 -1.23 12.43
N THR A 402 -34.71 -0.09 12.57
CA THR A 402 -36.13 0.01 12.22
C THR A 402 -36.41 -0.30 10.74
N GLU A 403 -37.56 -0.89 10.49
CA GLU A 403 -38.19 -1.13 9.20
C GLU A 403 -39.28 -0.09 8.89
N ASN A 404 -39.62 0.79 9.84
CA ASN A 404 -40.59 1.88 9.65
C ASN A 404 -39.94 3.10 8.96
N ILE A 405 -39.41 2.85 7.76
CA ILE A 405 -38.75 3.82 6.89
C ILE A 405 -39.20 3.61 5.45
N SER A 406 -38.98 4.60 4.59
CA SER A 406 -39.26 4.51 3.16
C SER A 406 -38.42 3.42 2.46
N ASP A 407 -38.95 2.88 1.36
CA ASP A 407 -38.25 1.87 0.54
C ASP A 407 -36.91 2.42 0.02
N GLU A 408 -36.88 3.71 -0.36
CA GLU A 408 -35.65 4.39 -0.78
C GLU A 408 -34.63 4.52 0.35
N ALA A 409 -35.08 4.78 1.58
CA ALA A 409 -34.22 4.81 2.75
C ALA A 409 -33.65 3.43 3.09
N ALA A 410 -34.46 2.37 2.98
CA ALA A 410 -34.02 0.99 3.16
C ALA A 410 -32.92 0.60 2.14
N MET A 411 -33.07 0.99 0.88
CA MET A 411 -32.05 0.77 -0.16
C MET A 411 -30.73 1.46 0.18
N LEU A 412 -30.76 2.72 0.61
CA LEU A 412 -29.55 3.46 1.03
C LEU A 412 -28.93 2.90 2.30
N ARG A 413 -29.75 2.48 3.28
CA ARG A 413 -29.28 1.78 4.49
C ARG A 413 -28.48 0.55 4.13
N ASP A 414 -29.05 -0.34 3.33
CA ASP A 414 -28.50 -1.68 3.12
C ASP A 414 -27.33 -1.70 2.13
N HIS A 415 -27.33 -0.81 1.13
CA HIS A 415 -26.28 -0.77 0.10
C HIS A 415 -25.20 0.29 0.34
N VAL A 416 -25.44 1.29 1.20
CA VAL A 416 -24.50 2.40 1.41
C VAL A 416 -24.15 2.58 2.89
N PHE A 417 -25.11 2.92 3.75
CA PHE A 417 -24.79 3.36 5.12
C PHE A 417 -24.25 2.22 6.00
N ARG A 418 -24.94 1.07 6.04
CA ARG A 418 -24.50 -0.10 6.82
C ARG A 418 -23.18 -0.67 6.31
N PRO A 419 -22.94 -0.82 4.99
CA PRO A 419 -21.62 -1.20 4.46
C PRO A 419 -20.50 -0.22 4.82
N LEU A 420 -20.72 1.10 4.76
CA LEU A 420 -19.72 2.11 5.13
C LEU A 420 -19.41 2.15 6.62
N ALA A 421 -20.31 1.65 7.47
CA ALA A 421 -20.13 1.59 8.92
C ALA A 421 -19.34 0.36 9.41
N GLN A 422 -18.93 -0.55 8.52
CA GLN A 422 -18.11 -1.71 8.86
C GLN A 422 -16.70 -1.29 9.30
N ILE A 423 -15.95 -2.22 9.93
CA ILE A 423 -14.60 -1.94 10.49
C ILE A 423 -13.58 -1.60 9.38
N GLU A 424 -13.67 -2.27 8.22
CA GLU A 424 -12.80 -2.06 7.05
C GLU A 424 -13.66 -1.99 5.78
N PRO A 425 -14.37 -0.87 5.54
CA PRO A 425 -15.30 -0.75 4.41
C PRO A 425 -14.55 -0.53 3.08
N ASP A 426 -15.03 -1.16 2.00
CA ASP A 426 -14.55 -0.86 0.64
C ASP A 426 -15.27 0.40 0.10
N ILE A 427 -14.87 1.56 0.62
CA ILE A 427 -15.52 2.86 0.36
C ILE A 427 -15.60 3.16 -1.14
N GLU A 428 -14.54 2.85 -1.88
CA GLU A 428 -14.50 3.10 -3.32
C GLU A 428 -15.50 2.25 -4.07
N LYS A 429 -15.57 0.94 -3.79
CA LYS A 429 -16.58 0.09 -4.40
C LYS A 429 -17.99 0.57 -4.05
N ILE A 430 -18.23 0.89 -2.78
CA ILE A 430 -19.56 1.33 -2.31
C ILE A 430 -19.98 2.62 -3.01
N LEU A 431 -19.13 3.65 -3.01
CA LEU A 431 -19.48 4.99 -3.49
C LEU A 431 -19.25 5.21 -4.99
N LEU A 432 -18.43 4.40 -5.65
CA LEU A 432 -18.15 4.54 -7.09
C LEU A 432 -18.88 3.48 -7.93
N GLN A 433 -19.35 2.38 -7.34
CA GLN A 433 -20.01 1.29 -8.07
C GLN A 433 -21.38 0.93 -7.49
N ASP A 434 -21.43 0.47 -6.24
CA ASP A 434 -22.64 -0.13 -5.68
C ASP A 434 -23.78 0.91 -5.57
N ILE A 435 -23.49 2.14 -5.13
CA ILE A 435 -24.47 3.22 -5.04
C ILE A 435 -25.10 3.58 -6.41
N PHE A 436 -24.35 3.47 -7.50
CA PHE A 436 -24.87 3.71 -8.85
C PHE A 436 -25.68 2.53 -9.38
N LYS A 437 -25.31 1.31 -9.00
CA LYS A 437 -26.01 0.11 -9.43
C LYS A 437 -27.35 -0.06 -8.71
N GLU A 438 -27.37 0.21 -7.41
CA GLU A 438 -28.50 -0.12 -6.54
C GLU A 438 -29.39 1.11 -6.24
N VAL A 439 -28.83 2.32 -6.14
CA VAL A 439 -29.58 3.55 -5.75
C VAL A 439 -29.82 4.48 -6.95
N PHE A 440 -28.75 4.93 -7.61
CA PHE A 440 -28.82 5.85 -8.75
C PHE A 440 -28.73 5.08 -10.07
N LYS A 441 -29.70 4.20 -10.35
CA LYS A 441 -29.75 3.40 -11.60
C LYS A 441 -29.48 4.29 -12.81
N ILE A 442 -28.31 4.12 -13.43
CA ILE A 442 -27.88 4.94 -14.57
C ILE A 442 -28.57 4.42 -15.84
N GLU A 443 -29.85 4.78 -16.04
CA GLU A 443 -30.51 4.65 -17.34
C GLU A 443 -30.32 5.94 -18.14
N GLY A 444 -29.11 6.14 -18.67
CA GLY A 444 -28.81 7.16 -19.68
C GLY A 444 -28.83 8.64 -19.24
N GLU A 445 -29.23 8.96 -18.01
CA GLU A 445 -29.21 10.31 -17.45
C GLU A 445 -27.93 10.60 -16.64
N ALA A 446 -27.25 11.71 -16.94
CA ALA A 446 -26.09 12.16 -16.19
C ALA A 446 -26.46 12.50 -14.73
N VAL A 447 -25.62 12.10 -13.78
CA VAL A 447 -25.88 12.37 -12.36
C VAL A 447 -25.47 13.81 -12.05
N LYS A 448 -26.43 14.59 -11.54
CA LYS A 448 -26.21 15.98 -11.14
C LYS A 448 -26.23 16.11 -9.63
N ARG A 449 -25.33 16.93 -9.06
CA ARG A 449 -25.26 17.22 -7.62
C ARG A 449 -26.62 17.55 -6.99
N GLN A 450 -27.45 18.34 -7.67
CA GLN A 450 -28.78 18.72 -7.17
C GLN A 450 -29.73 17.53 -7.00
N LYS A 451 -29.73 16.58 -7.97
CA LYS A 451 -30.55 15.37 -7.92
C LYS A 451 -30.13 14.48 -6.73
N VAL A 452 -28.83 14.38 -6.48
CA VAL A 452 -28.27 13.64 -5.35
C VAL A 452 -28.71 14.26 -4.03
N THR A 453 -28.61 15.58 -3.88
CA THR A 453 -29.09 16.27 -2.67
C THR A 453 -30.60 16.08 -2.48
N GLN A 454 -31.40 16.15 -3.55
CA GLN A 454 -32.86 15.97 -3.47
C GLN A 454 -33.27 14.56 -3.01
N ILE A 455 -32.52 13.54 -3.41
CA ILE A 455 -32.81 12.15 -3.04
C ILE A 455 -32.32 11.85 -1.62
N VAL A 456 -31.09 12.24 -1.28
CA VAL A 456 -30.44 11.78 -0.04
C VAL A 456 -30.79 12.66 1.17
N GLN A 457 -31.09 13.96 0.98
CA GLN A 457 -31.40 14.86 2.10
C GLN A 457 -32.66 14.42 2.87
N PRO A 458 -33.82 14.12 2.24
CA PRO A 458 -35.00 13.69 2.97
C PRO A 458 -34.79 12.38 3.71
N ILE A 459 -34.03 11.45 3.12
CA ILE A 459 -33.70 10.15 3.73
C ILE A 459 -32.81 10.33 4.96
N ARG A 460 -31.83 11.25 4.88
CA ARG A 460 -31.02 11.60 6.04
C ARG A 460 -31.88 12.13 7.19
N GLU A 461 -32.81 13.04 6.90
CA GLU A 461 -33.73 13.61 7.88
C GLU A 461 -34.69 12.56 8.44
N GLU A 462 -35.14 11.61 7.62
CA GLU A 462 -35.98 10.48 8.04
C GLU A 462 -35.30 9.64 9.14
N PHE A 463 -34.03 9.27 8.95
CA PHE A 463 -33.24 8.54 9.96
C PHE A 463 -32.93 9.37 11.22
N GLU A 464 -32.70 10.68 11.06
CA GLU A 464 -32.44 11.57 12.21
C GLU A 464 -33.69 11.78 13.06
N ASN A 465 -34.88 11.74 12.44
CA ASN A 465 -36.17 11.96 13.11
C ASN A 465 -36.84 10.69 13.62
N THR A 466 -36.36 9.48 13.26
CA THR A 466 -37.04 8.21 13.63
C THR A 466 -37.21 8.05 15.14
N THR A 467 -36.23 8.51 15.93
CA THR A 467 -36.31 8.42 17.40
C THR A 467 -37.35 9.37 17.98
N GLU A 468 -37.50 10.57 17.40
CA GLU A 468 -38.53 11.52 17.79
C GLU A 468 -39.93 11.01 17.39
N GLN A 469 -40.05 10.39 16.22
CA GLN A 469 -41.27 9.72 15.78
C GLN A 469 -41.66 8.59 16.74
N LEU A 470 -40.72 7.73 17.15
CA LEU A 470 -40.98 6.70 18.16
C LEU A 470 -41.48 7.30 19.48
N ARG A 471 -40.87 8.38 19.96
CA ARG A 471 -41.33 9.07 21.19
C ARG A 471 -42.74 9.60 21.04
N ASN A 472 -43.05 10.25 19.91
CA ASN A 472 -44.40 10.73 19.61
C ASN A 472 -45.42 9.59 19.52
N THR A 473 -45.04 8.44 18.95
CA THR A 473 -45.86 7.23 18.94
C THR A 473 -46.13 6.74 20.36
N ILE A 474 -45.11 6.65 21.23
CA ILE A 474 -45.27 6.27 22.64
C ILE A 474 -46.24 7.22 23.36
N TYR A 475 -46.13 8.53 23.13
CA TYR A 475 -47.04 9.52 23.71
C TYR A 475 -48.48 9.36 23.21
N SER A 476 -48.65 9.10 21.91
CA SER A 476 -49.96 8.87 21.31
C SER A 476 -50.63 7.60 21.84
N VAL A 477 -49.86 6.53 22.03
CA VAL A 477 -50.31 5.28 22.64
C VAL A 477 -50.75 5.53 24.08
N CYS A 478 -49.92 6.22 24.87
CA CYS A 478 -50.26 6.57 26.26
C CYS A 478 -51.55 7.40 26.34
N SER A 479 -51.74 8.37 25.45
CA SER A 479 -52.99 9.13 25.34
C SER A 479 -54.18 8.23 25.00
N SER A 480 -54.04 7.33 24.02
CA SER A 480 -55.13 6.42 23.62
C SER A 480 -55.57 5.43 24.72
N VAL A 481 -54.65 5.06 25.60
CA VAL A 481 -54.90 4.10 26.68
C VAL A 481 -55.59 4.74 27.87
N PHE A 482 -55.21 5.98 28.23
CA PHE A 482 -55.65 6.65 29.46
C PHE A 482 -56.67 7.77 29.24
N SER A 483 -57.07 8.07 28.00
CA SER A 483 -58.14 9.04 27.71
C SER A 483 -59.50 8.34 27.59
N ASP A 484 -60.50 8.84 28.34
CA ASP A 484 -61.86 8.31 28.33
C ASP A 484 -62.75 8.92 27.22
N ASN A 485 -62.31 10.00 26.55
CA ASN A 485 -62.99 10.64 25.41
C ASN A 485 -61.99 11.46 24.56
N GLU A 486 -62.23 11.53 23.25
CA GLU A 486 -61.52 12.37 22.27
C GLU A 486 -61.76 13.88 22.50
N GLU A 487 -61.32 14.43 23.64
CA GLU A 487 -61.22 15.89 23.79
C GLU A 487 -59.95 16.38 23.07
N GLU A 488 -60.12 17.23 22.05
CA GLU A 488 -59.01 17.86 21.32
C GLU A 488 -58.07 18.60 22.28
N GLY A 489 -56.83 18.10 22.42
CA GLY A 489 -55.73 18.79 23.09
C GLY A 489 -55.11 18.10 24.32
N ASP A 490 -55.56 16.90 24.71
CA ASP A 490 -54.93 16.14 25.80
C ASP A 490 -53.65 15.45 25.32
N ASN A 491 -52.52 15.68 26.00
CA ASN A 491 -51.27 14.95 25.72
C ASN A 491 -51.19 13.69 26.61
N GLY A 492 -50.39 12.69 26.23
CA GLY A 492 -50.34 11.42 26.96
C GLY A 492 -50.04 11.58 28.46
N ALA A 493 -49.31 12.63 28.84
CA ALA A 493 -48.95 12.92 30.23
C ALA A 493 -50.14 13.42 31.05
N SER A 494 -50.97 14.31 30.48
CA SER A 494 -52.20 14.77 31.12
C SER A 494 -53.23 13.66 31.25
N SER A 495 -53.36 12.79 30.24
CA SER A 495 -54.26 11.63 30.29
C SER A 495 -53.88 10.65 31.41
N LEU A 496 -52.59 10.29 31.52
CA LEU A 496 -52.11 9.41 32.60
C LEU A 496 -52.31 10.03 33.99
N SER A 497 -52.07 11.34 34.14
CA SER A 497 -52.29 12.06 35.39
C SER A 497 -53.76 12.08 35.80
N LYS A 498 -54.66 12.40 34.87
CA LYS A 498 -56.11 12.38 35.11
C LYS A 498 -56.59 10.99 35.54
N TRP A 499 -56.19 9.95 34.81
CA TRP A 499 -56.51 8.57 35.16
C TRP A 499 -56.05 8.22 36.58
N PHE A 500 -54.79 8.52 36.93
CA PHE A 500 -54.26 8.23 38.25
C PHE A 500 -55.03 8.95 39.36
N HIS A 501 -55.41 10.21 39.16
CA HIS A 501 -56.18 10.98 40.15
C HIS A 501 -57.64 10.57 40.29
N GLN A 502 -58.22 9.90 39.28
CA GLN A 502 -59.57 9.35 39.34
C GLN A 502 -59.65 8.02 40.10
N LEU A 503 -58.51 7.40 40.43
CA LEU A 503 -58.48 6.16 41.22
C LEU A 503 -58.84 6.43 42.70
N ASP A 504 -59.58 5.48 43.31
CA ASP A 504 -59.90 5.51 44.73
C ASP A 504 -58.63 5.56 45.61
N GLU A 505 -58.71 6.20 46.78
CA GLU A 505 -57.55 6.42 47.67
C GLU A 505 -56.89 5.10 48.13
N GLU A 506 -57.67 4.04 48.32
CA GLU A 506 -57.14 2.69 48.63
C GLU A 506 -56.29 2.14 47.47
N LYS A 507 -56.74 2.31 46.22
CA LYS A 507 -56.03 1.84 45.02
C LYS A 507 -54.79 2.69 44.74
N ARG A 508 -54.88 3.99 44.95
CA ARG A 508 -53.74 4.90 44.83
C ARG A 508 -52.64 4.63 45.84
N ASN A 509 -52.92 3.98 46.97
CA ASN A 509 -51.94 3.65 48.02
C ASN A 509 -51.59 2.14 48.11
N PHE A 510 -52.22 1.29 47.31
CA PHE A 510 -51.94 -0.15 47.28
C PHE A 510 -50.56 -0.47 46.69
N ILE A 511 -49.84 -1.46 47.24
CA ILE A 511 -48.53 -1.87 46.71
C ILE A 511 -48.76 -2.89 45.61
N PHE A 512 -48.63 -2.47 44.35
CA PHE A 512 -48.64 -3.36 43.20
C PHE A 512 -47.24 -3.94 42.94
N HIS A 513 -47.17 -5.14 42.39
CA HIS A 513 -45.94 -5.78 41.93
C HIS A 513 -45.80 -5.67 40.40
N GLY A 514 -44.61 -5.91 39.87
CA GLY A 514 -44.34 -5.88 38.42
C GLY A 514 -44.49 -4.50 37.78
N ASP A 515 -44.94 -4.47 36.52
CA ASP A 515 -45.02 -3.26 35.70
C ASP A 515 -46.07 -2.27 36.20
N ALA A 516 -47.19 -2.77 36.75
CA ALA A 516 -48.20 -1.95 37.40
C ALA A 516 -47.66 -1.23 38.65
N GLY A 517 -46.81 -1.91 39.43
CA GLY A 517 -46.09 -1.29 40.54
C GLY A 517 -45.16 -0.17 40.09
N THR A 518 -44.44 -0.39 39.00
CA THR A 518 -43.56 0.59 38.38
C THR A 518 -44.34 1.83 37.91
N LEU A 519 -45.42 1.64 37.15
CA LEU A 519 -46.28 2.73 36.67
C LEU A 519 -46.82 3.59 37.83
N ILE A 520 -47.42 2.93 38.83
CA ILE A 520 -48.03 3.61 40.00
C ILE A 520 -46.96 4.32 40.85
N ALA A 521 -45.76 3.77 40.98
CA ALA A 521 -44.66 4.41 41.70
C ALA A 521 -44.24 5.73 41.02
N TYR A 522 -44.07 5.75 39.69
CA TYR A 522 -43.76 6.97 38.95
C TYR A 522 -44.87 8.02 39.05
N CYS A 523 -46.15 7.61 39.05
CA CYS A 523 -47.27 8.53 39.26
C CYS A 523 -47.37 9.08 40.70
N ARG A 524 -46.85 8.36 41.71
CA ARG A 524 -46.81 8.82 43.12
C ARG A 524 -45.66 9.78 43.41
N GLU A 525 -44.50 9.56 42.78
CA GLU A 525 -43.29 10.33 43.06
C GLU A 525 -43.28 11.71 42.38
N GLY A 526 -44.00 11.88 41.26
CA GLY A 526 -44.09 13.13 40.52
C GLY A 526 -45.32 13.97 40.88
N ASN A 527 -45.11 15.21 41.35
CA ASN A 527 -46.21 16.18 41.47
C ASN A 527 -46.77 16.63 40.11
N ASP A 528 -45.98 16.50 39.04
CA ASP A 528 -46.37 16.76 37.64
C ASP A 528 -45.85 15.62 36.76
N ILE A 529 -46.76 14.89 36.10
CA ILE A 529 -46.40 13.89 35.09
C ILE A 529 -46.06 14.62 33.79
N SER A 530 -44.86 14.38 33.26
CA SER A 530 -44.39 14.96 32.01
C SER A 530 -44.17 13.90 30.95
N GLU A 531 -43.98 14.31 29.69
CA GLU A 531 -43.57 13.42 28.60
C GLU A 531 -42.27 12.66 28.90
N SER A 532 -41.34 13.25 29.67
CA SER A 532 -40.12 12.58 30.11
C SER A 532 -40.38 11.46 31.13
N THR A 533 -41.45 11.61 31.93
CA THR A 533 -41.92 10.60 32.88
C THR A 533 -42.47 9.38 32.13
N ILE A 534 -43.22 9.59 31.05
CA ILE A 534 -43.74 8.50 30.20
C ILE A 534 -42.59 7.69 29.60
N LEU A 535 -41.57 8.36 29.06
CA LEU A 535 -40.40 7.65 28.53
C LEU A 535 -39.67 6.86 29.62
N SER A 536 -39.51 7.44 30.81
CA SER A 536 -38.85 6.77 31.94
C SER A 536 -39.61 5.52 32.40
N ILE A 537 -40.95 5.57 32.39
CA ILE A 537 -41.81 4.41 32.66
C ILE A 537 -41.60 3.35 31.58
N ALA A 538 -41.66 3.73 30.31
CA ALA A 538 -41.50 2.84 29.17
C ALA A 538 -40.13 2.13 29.17
N GLU A 539 -39.04 2.87 29.44
CA GLU A 539 -37.69 2.32 29.56
C GLU A 539 -37.53 1.39 30.77
N LYS A 540 -38.26 1.66 31.85
CA LYS A 540 -38.19 0.85 33.07
C LYS A 540 -38.93 -0.47 32.93
N ILE A 541 -40.08 -0.46 32.27
CA ILE A 541 -40.90 -1.66 31.96
C ILE A 541 -40.15 -2.55 30.97
N THR A 542 -39.65 -1.97 29.87
CA THR A 542 -38.93 -2.74 28.84
C THR A 542 -37.51 -3.12 29.26
N GLY A 543 -36.96 -2.49 30.29
CA GLY A 543 -35.58 -2.68 30.74
C GLY A 543 -34.52 -2.15 29.77
N MET A 544 -34.92 -1.43 28.72
CA MET A 544 -34.04 -0.90 27.68
C MET A 544 -34.34 0.56 27.41
N LYS A 545 -33.30 1.35 27.11
CA LYS A 545 -33.47 2.72 26.65
C LYS A 545 -34.20 2.76 25.32
N THR A 546 -35.09 3.74 25.15
CA THR A 546 -35.89 3.95 23.92
C THR A 546 -35.02 4.05 22.67
N ASP A 547 -33.84 4.66 22.80
CA ASP A 547 -32.85 4.77 21.72
C ASP A 547 -32.33 3.41 21.21
N ASN A 548 -32.55 2.30 21.92
CA ASN A 548 -32.06 0.95 21.59
C ASN A 548 -33.19 -0.06 21.31
N TRP A 549 -34.43 0.41 21.20
CA TRP A 549 -35.56 -0.48 20.93
C TRP A 549 -35.49 -1.05 19.51
N SER A 550 -36.14 -2.20 19.31
CA SER A 550 -36.49 -2.74 17.98
C SER A 550 -37.96 -2.45 17.67
N ASP A 551 -38.39 -2.71 16.43
CA ASP A 551 -39.80 -2.52 16.08
C ASP A 551 -40.74 -3.47 16.84
N GLU A 552 -40.27 -4.66 17.19
CA GLU A 552 -41.04 -5.63 17.98
C GLU A 552 -41.21 -5.18 19.44
N LEU A 553 -40.18 -4.54 20.01
CA LEU A 553 -40.13 -4.10 21.41
C LEU A 553 -41.09 -2.94 21.74
N TRP A 554 -41.56 -2.18 20.75
CA TRP A 554 -42.62 -1.17 20.98
C TRP A 554 -44.02 -1.72 20.71
N LEU A 555 -44.14 -2.79 19.92
CA LEU A 555 -45.40 -3.50 19.69
C LEU A 555 -45.80 -4.37 20.89
N ASP A 556 -44.84 -4.94 21.62
CA ASP A 556 -45.11 -5.78 22.79
C ASP A 556 -45.74 -5.05 23.98
N PRO A 557 -45.27 -3.85 24.40
CA PRO A 557 -45.97 -3.04 25.38
C PRO A 557 -47.38 -2.71 24.92
N ILE A 558 -47.64 -2.48 23.62
CA ILE A 558 -49.00 -2.22 23.12
C ILE A 558 -49.91 -3.46 23.21
N ASN A 559 -49.36 -4.66 23.02
CA ASN A 559 -50.11 -5.91 23.13
C ASN A 559 -50.31 -6.37 24.59
N GLU A 560 -49.38 -6.09 25.49
CA GLU A 560 -49.56 -6.30 26.94
C GLU A 560 -50.40 -5.20 27.61
N ILE A 561 -50.43 -4.00 27.02
CA ILE A 561 -51.21 -2.83 27.43
C ILE A 561 -52.48 -2.71 26.55
N ASP A 562 -52.98 -3.82 26.00
CA ASP A 562 -54.30 -3.84 25.37
C ASP A 562 -55.40 -3.75 26.45
N PHE A 563 -55.70 -2.52 26.85
CA PHE A 563 -56.76 -2.15 27.81
C PHE A 563 -58.17 -2.16 27.19
N THR A 564 -58.40 -2.77 26.02
CA THR A 564 -59.70 -2.77 25.31
C THR A 564 -60.87 -3.46 26.03
N ARG A 565 -60.72 -3.82 27.32
CA ARG A 565 -61.85 -4.18 28.20
C ARG A 565 -61.92 -3.23 29.39
N HIS A 566 -62.86 -2.28 29.29
CA HIS A 566 -63.43 -1.40 30.33
C HIS A 566 -62.62 -1.11 31.62
N PRO A 567 -62.42 0.17 32.00
CA PRO A 567 -61.55 0.59 33.13
C PRO A 567 -61.96 0.06 34.50
N GLN A 568 -63.17 -0.46 34.65
CA GLN A 568 -63.69 -0.93 35.94
C GLN A 568 -63.43 -2.42 36.22
N HIS A 569 -63.00 -3.21 35.23
CA HIS A 569 -62.80 -4.66 35.40
C HIS A 569 -61.33 -5.12 35.48
N ASN A 570 -60.35 -4.26 35.18
CA ASN A 570 -58.94 -4.66 35.06
C ASN A 570 -58.08 -4.57 36.33
N LEU A 571 -58.59 -3.99 37.42
CA LEU A 571 -57.92 -4.09 38.73
C LEU A 571 -57.90 -5.53 39.28
N LEU A 572 -58.72 -6.43 38.74
CA LEU A 572 -58.75 -7.84 39.14
C LEU A 572 -57.81 -8.73 38.33
N HIS A 573 -57.36 -8.31 37.14
CA HIS A 573 -56.48 -9.14 36.30
C HIS A 573 -54.98 -8.86 36.51
N ILE A 574 -54.64 -7.66 36.99
CA ILE A 574 -53.29 -7.29 37.44
C ILE A 574 -52.98 -7.88 38.84
N CYS A 575 -53.99 -8.32 39.59
CA CYS A 575 -53.82 -8.91 40.92
C CYS A 575 -53.63 -10.45 40.91
N HIS A 576 -53.55 -11.10 39.75
CA HIS A 576 -53.38 -12.56 39.65
C HIS A 576 -52.22 -13.07 38.76
N LEU A 577 -51.32 -12.17 38.35
CA LEU A 577 -49.94 -12.48 37.94
C LEU A 577 -48.99 -11.68 38.85
#